data_AF-A0A383USJ0-F1
#
_entry.id   AF-A0A383USJ0-F1
#
_cell.length_a   1.000
_cell.length_b   1.000
_cell.length_c   1.000
_cell.angle_alpha   90.00
_cell.angle_beta   90.00
_cell.angle_gamma   90.00
#
_symmetry.space_group_name_H-M   'P 1'
#
loop_
_entity.id
_entity.type
_entity.pdbx_description
1 polymer ?
#
loop_
_entity_poly.entity_id
_entity_poly.type
_entity_poly.pdbx_seq_one_letter_code
_entity_poly.pdbx_strand_id
1 'polypeptide(L)'
;MSQFNEPQSGFSPLGGKTFDSRPAAYSQPSPTRRDGNPRELSIEMQKTPKESSHPQISPRRASTSISTGLAPIASPLSEIEEKSFLSSNRRTNTTYGAQINKQGDTAKSKKQLKQILIGGLTRWLITLGFCCVYILVMNLWQQKSAISQNQKRLFNTITTGNSIALGLNIASAFNEMALNMRWPVLASGKRSMVEVNLQLEQILVADSMTNLVQFMFATGRPFVILACMAWLFINLSLTTFTHTTQLAQVGIAILSLTSSFENDLDAVQWKSGFASIPILDHFYPQSNMVFAKASYRDEQYMAHMYGSFGFNYGVELVDSQPNAGKIYQPEDSLIWVDKENNYAEFIFLDSPEGAQMLGSFSVFTERRVNVTYECETHRVTTGGDGTVPMITVEGIGDITLSQTVADSTTFLTKEKHMCANNRRCSIVEAFESSSTDPWYYICNVTLGVTQNDGEKLSEIPDNMARIATASIAQVGYKNRNGISFQTYPRDSPWGRKINGSTDEIGMTMGIYSIASIAGAAQFNPFTKYFGEAPSQGFVLKLNHQYFFYLIIFLIVGFHFVLCILTAFLSNKVKVGPTGHIGMSILLKPVTDPLASISDGLDEKKLRDAKRNTFIIYERNMEKQGRWNFRSFPG
;
A
#
# COMPACT_ATOMS: atom_id res chain seq x y z
N MET A 1 -1.80 -25.87 29.50
CA MET A 1 -2.87 -26.87 29.66
C MET A 1 -3.96 -26.50 28.66
N SER A 2 -3.79 -26.88 27.39
CA SER A 2 -4.61 -27.90 26.66
C SER A 2 -6.09 -27.85 27.02
N GLN A 3 -7.07 -27.78 26.13
CA GLN A 3 -7.18 -28.03 24.69
C GLN A 3 -8.63 -27.61 24.33
N PHE A 4 -8.88 -27.09 23.13
CA PHE A 4 -9.91 -27.54 22.16
C PHE A 4 -10.16 -26.46 21.09
N ASN A 5 -9.54 -26.69 19.93
CA ASN A 5 -10.04 -26.24 18.62
C ASN A 5 -11.01 -27.32 18.12
N GLU A 6 -12.20 -26.95 17.63
CA GLU A 6 -12.62 -27.10 16.22
C GLU A 6 -14.12 -26.77 16.01
N PRO A 7 -14.55 -26.46 14.77
CA PRO A 7 -15.65 -25.55 14.46
C PRO A 7 -16.98 -26.27 14.17
N GLN A 8 -18.11 -25.57 14.36
CA GLN A 8 -19.41 -26.03 13.85
C GLN A 8 -20.15 -24.96 13.04
N SER A 9 -20.26 -25.29 11.75
CA SER A 9 -21.37 -25.11 10.79
C SER A 9 -22.53 -24.17 11.12
N GLY A 10 -22.85 -23.34 10.11
CA GLY A 10 -24.01 -22.47 10.07
C GLY A 10 -25.34 -23.17 10.31
N PHE A 11 -26.19 -22.48 11.06
CA PHE A 11 -27.55 -22.87 11.35
C PHE A 11 -28.47 -21.68 11.02
N SER A 12 -29.25 -21.81 9.95
CA SER A 12 -30.45 -20.98 9.70
C SER A 12 -31.63 -21.60 10.45
N PRO A 13 -32.46 -20.80 11.14
CA PRO A 13 -33.84 -21.19 11.34
C PRO A 13 -34.80 -20.03 11.02
N LEU A 14 -35.25 -19.96 9.77
CA LEU A 14 -36.61 -19.51 9.47
C LEU A 14 -37.54 -20.71 9.70
N GLY A 15 -37.96 -20.88 10.95
CA GLY A 15 -38.97 -21.84 11.38
C GLY A 15 -39.98 -21.08 12.24
N GLY A 16 -41.19 -20.88 11.71
CA GLY A 16 -42.15 -19.91 12.21
C GLY A 16 -42.61 -20.13 13.65
N LYS A 17 -42.54 -19.07 14.45
CA LYS A 17 -43.54 -18.67 15.45
C LYS A 17 -43.59 -17.15 15.49
N THR A 18 -44.77 -16.58 15.27
CA THR A 18 -45.06 -15.15 15.38
C THR A 18 -44.81 -14.67 16.81
N PHE A 19 -43.85 -13.77 16.98
CA PHE A 19 -43.72 -12.92 18.16
C PHE A 19 -43.82 -11.46 17.70
N ASP A 20 -44.93 -10.83 18.03
CA ASP A 20 -45.11 -9.38 17.92
C ASP A 20 -44.12 -8.70 18.87
N SER A 21 -43.21 -7.91 18.31
CA SER A 21 -42.40 -6.95 19.06
C SER A 21 -42.00 -5.80 18.13
N ARG A 22 -42.94 -4.89 17.90
CA ARG A 22 -42.61 -3.54 17.44
C ARG A 22 -42.11 -2.75 18.67
N PRO A 23 -40.94 -2.10 18.64
CA PRO A 23 -40.59 -1.14 19.68
C PRO A 23 -41.55 0.07 19.60
N ALA A 24 -42.15 0.42 20.73
CA ALA A 24 -43.00 1.59 20.87
C ALA A 24 -42.16 2.86 20.76
N ALA A 25 -42.22 3.53 19.62
CA ALA A 25 -41.85 4.93 19.51
C ALA A 25 -42.89 5.75 20.28
N TYR A 26 -42.52 6.31 21.43
CA TYR A 26 -43.39 7.23 22.18
C TYR A 26 -43.37 8.60 21.52
N SER A 27 -44.40 8.88 20.73
CA SER A 27 -44.80 10.24 20.36
C SER A 27 -45.65 10.86 21.48
N GLN A 28 -45.29 12.05 21.93
CA GLN A 28 -46.13 12.85 22.83
C GLN A 28 -47.38 13.36 22.08
N PRO A 29 -48.54 13.51 22.74
CA PRO A 29 -49.80 13.84 22.07
C PRO A 29 -49.90 15.35 21.75
N SER A 30 -50.17 15.66 20.48
CA SER A 30 -50.62 17.01 20.06
C SER A 30 -52.09 17.22 20.45
N PRO A 31 -52.52 18.46 20.77
CA PRO A 31 -53.88 18.70 21.25
C PRO A 31 -54.92 18.55 20.13
N THR A 32 -56.08 18.02 20.51
CA THR A 32 -57.18 17.62 19.62
C THR A 32 -58.12 18.78 19.24
N ARG A 33 -58.80 18.55 18.08
CA ARG A 33 -60.00 19.19 17.48
C ARG A 33 -59.71 20.36 16.52
N ARG A 34 -60.31 20.45 15.31
CA ARG A 34 -61.65 20.02 14.88
C ARG A 34 -61.80 19.96 13.33
N ASP A 35 -62.51 18.93 12.85
CA ASP A 35 -63.33 18.71 11.62
C ASP A 35 -62.81 18.92 10.18
N GLY A 36 -62.93 17.87 9.35
CA GLY A 36 -62.91 17.92 7.88
C GLY A 36 -62.83 16.54 7.19
N ASN A 37 -63.88 16.17 6.44
CA ASN A 37 -64.21 14.86 5.84
C ASN A 37 -63.17 14.29 4.82
N PRO A 38 -63.11 12.97 4.57
CA PRO A 38 -62.06 12.30 3.79
C PRO A 38 -62.41 12.18 2.29
N ARG A 39 -61.40 12.34 1.43
CA ARG A 39 -61.41 11.80 0.06
C ARG A 39 -60.06 11.17 -0.26
N GLU A 40 -60.17 9.99 -0.85
CA GLU A 40 -59.13 9.09 -1.34
C GLU A 40 -58.04 9.79 -2.15
N LEU A 41 -56.79 9.36 -1.97
CA LEU A 41 -55.86 9.21 -3.08
C LEU A 41 -54.92 8.02 -2.79
N SER A 42 -55.30 6.87 -3.33
CA SER A 42 -54.49 5.66 -3.48
C SER A 42 -53.35 5.93 -4.48
N ILE A 43 -52.12 5.58 -4.10
CA ILE A 43 -50.98 5.53 -5.03
C ILE A 43 -50.93 4.13 -5.62
N GLU A 44 -51.24 4.05 -6.91
CA GLU A 44 -51.26 2.86 -7.75
C GLU A 44 -49.85 2.58 -8.34
N MET A 45 -49.41 1.32 -8.27
CA MET A 45 -48.22 0.81 -8.95
C MET A 45 -48.45 0.76 -10.46
N GLN A 46 -47.67 1.51 -11.25
CA GLN A 46 -47.78 1.47 -12.70
C GLN A 46 -46.61 0.72 -13.36
N LYS A 47 -46.98 -0.32 -14.13
CA LYS A 47 -46.15 -1.16 -15.00
C LYS A 47 -45.68 -0.41 -16.26
N THR A 48 -44.57 -0.90 -16.79
CA THR A 48 -43.91 -0.67 -18.10
C THR A 48 -44.82 -0.66 -19.34
N PRO A 49 -44.34 -0.04 -20.45
CA PRO A 49 -44.50 -0.62 -21.79
C PRO A 49 -43.18 -0.72 -22.62
N LYS A 50 -43.07 -1.79 -23.43
CA LYS A 50 -42.24 -1.95 -24.67
C LYS A 50 -43.07 -1.39 -25.86
N GLU A 51 -42.55 -0.93 -27.02
CA GLU A 51 -41.70 -1.64 -28.00
C GLU A 51 -41.30 -0.75 -29.23
N SER A 52 -40.09 -0.98 -29.82
CA SER A 52 -39.60 -0.75 -31.23
C SER A 52 -39.60 0.67 -31.86
N SER A 53 -38.69 1.12 -32.77
CA SER A 53 -37.65 0.52 -33.64
C SER A 53 -36.66 1.61 -34.18
N HIS A 54 -35.35 1.27 -34.21
CA HIS A 54 -34.15 1.65 -35.03
C HIS A 54 -34.01 2.96 -35.89
N PRO A 55 -32.77 3.42 -36.29
CA PRO A 55 -31.41 2.85 -36.10
C PRO A 55 -30.28 3.85 -35.69
N GLN A 56 -29.07 3.30 -35.49
CA GLN A 56 -27.72 3.90 -35.68
C GLN A 56 -26.95 4.57 -34.49
N ILE A 57 -25.69 4.13 -34.39
CA ILE A 57 -24.49 4.67 -33.70
C ILE A 57 -24.27 4.27 -32.23
N SER A 58 -23.24 3.43 -32.03
CA SER A 58 -22.78 2.91 -30.74
C SER A 58 -21.67 3.80 -30.15
N PRO A 59 -21.80 4.27 -28.89
CA PRO A 59 -20.66 4.59 -28.05
C PRO A 59 -20.50 3.55 -26.94
N ARG A 60 -19.26 3.06 -26.83
CA ARG A 60 -18.83 1.96 -25.96
C ARG A 60 -18.69 2.44 -24.51
N ARG A 61 -19.29 1.67 -23.61
CA ARG A 61 -19.21 1.63 -22.14
C ARG A 61 -17.81 1.97 -21.59
N ALA A 62 -17.71 3.04 -20.80
CA ALA A 62 -16.52 3.36 -20.00
C ALA A 62 -16.59 2.62 -18.66
N SER A 63 -15.80 1.56 -18.52
CA SER A 63 -15.44 0.92 -17.26
C SER A 63 -14.13 1.54 -16.77
N THR A 64 -14.20 2.28 -15.67
CA THR A 64 -13.09 2.95 -15.01
C THR A 64 -12.12 1.90 -14.47
N SER A 65 -10.99 1.73 -15.16
CA SER A 65 -9.84 0.97 -14.67
C SER A 65 -8.69 1.96 -14.44
N ILE A 66 -8.02 1.77 -13.31
CA ILE A 66 -6.94 2.61 -12.80
C ILE A 66 -5.79 2.59 -13.81
N SER A 67 -5.60 3.72 -14.48
CA SER A 67 -4.51 3.97 -15.41
C SER A 67 -3.24 4.27 -14.61
N THR A 68 -2.26 3.38 -14.74
CA THR A 68 -0.84 3.66 -14.56
C THR A 68 -0.45 4.77 -15.54
N GLY A 69 -0.11 5.93 -15.01
CA GLY A 69 0.33 7.08 -15.80
C GLY A 69 1.67 6.82 -16.50
N LEU A 70 1.61 6.52 -17.79
CA LEU A 70 2.66 6.78 -18.76
C LEU A 70 2.11 7.85 -19.70
N ALA A 71 2.47 9.11 -19.45
CA ALA A 71 2.21 10.18 -20.40
C ALA A 71 3.25 10.11 -21.55
N PRO A 72 2.84 10.27 -22.82
CA PRO A 72 3.74 10.26 -23.94
C PRO A 72 4.41 11.64 -24.07
N ILE A 73 5.74 11.69 -23.97
CA ILE A 73 6.51 12.85 -24.41
C ILE A 73 6.68 12.72 -25.92
N ALA A 74 5.91 13.50 -26.67
CA ALA A 74 6.13 13.74 -28.09
C ALA A 74 7.09 14.93 -28.24
N SER A 75 8.30 14.69 -28.78
CA SER A 75 9.17 15.63 -29.50
C SER A 75 10.44 14.90 -29.99
N PRO A 76 11.10 15.37 -31.07
CA PRO A 76 11.42 14.57 -32.24
C PRO A 76 12.77 13.84 -32.11
N LEU A 77 12.77 12.52 -32.22
CA LEU A 77 13.98 11.70 -32.28
C LEU A 77 14.12 10.98 -33.63
N SER A 78 13.68 11.61 -34.73
CA SER A 78 13.85 11.08 -36.09
C SER A 78 15.06 11.66 -36.83
N GLU A 79 15.91 12.45 -36.16
CA GLU A 79 17.05 13.13 -36.80
C GLU A 79 18.43 12.80 -36.21
N ILE A 80 18.51 11.86 -35.25
CA ILE A 80 19.79 11.43 -34.65
C ILE A 80 20.27 10.07 -35.22
N GLU A 81 19.42 9.34 -35.94
CA GLU A 81 19.78 8.04 -36.52
C GLU A 81 20.66 8.13 -37.79
N GLU A 82 20.81 9.29 -38.42
CA GLU A 82 21.57 9.42 -39.67
C GLU A 82 22.98 10.04 -39.54
N LYS A 83 23.40 10.45 -38.32
CA LYS A 83 24.69 11.15 -38.12
C LYS A 83 25.69 10.50 -37.15
N SER A 84 25.46 9.28 -36.68
CA SER A 84 26.42 8.58 -35.81
C SER A 84 27.42 7.67 -36.55
N PHE A 85 27.29 7.50 -37.87
CA PHE A 85 28.19 6.64 -38.66
C PHE A 85 29.59 7.19 -38.92
N LEU A 86 29.88 8.44 -38.53
CA LEU A 86 31.20 9.05 -38.70
C LEU A 86 31.57 9.97 -37.52
N SER A 87 31.68 9.43 -36.31
CA SER A 87 32.70 9.84 -35.31
C SER A 87 32.42 9.22 -33.94
N SER A 88 33.23 8.25 -33.56
CA SER A 88 33.73 8.12 -32.18
C SER A 88 34.79 7.05 -32.14
N ASN A 89 36.01 7.50 -32.42
CA ASN A 89 37.23 6.83 -32.07
C ASN A 89 37.38 6.88 -30.54
N ARG A 90 36.70 5.98 -29.82
CA ARG A 90 36.98 5.66 -28.40
C ARG A 90 36.35 4.32 -28.04
N ARG A 91 36.81 3.25 -28.70
CA ARG A 91 36.79 1.92 -28.10
C ARG A 91 37.70 1.98 -26.87
N THR A 92 37.13 2.04 -25.67
CA THR A 92 37.84 1.61 -24.48
C THR A 92 38.38 0.21 -24.74
N ASN A 93 39.71 0.11 -24.81
CA ASN A 93 40.44 -1.11 -25.07
C ASN A 93 40.16 -2.15 -23.98
N THR A 94 39.09 -2.92 -24.13
CA THR A 94 38.88 -4.19 -23.43
C THR A 94 38.62 -5.35 -24.39
N THR A 95 38.94 -5.16 -25.67
CA THR A 95 39.14 -6.28 -26.59
C THR A 95 40.48 -6.94 -26.23
N TYR A 96 40.47 -7.88 -25.27
CA TYR A 96 41.56 -8.86 -25.13
C TYR A 96 41.49 -9.88 -26.27
N GLY A 97 41.43 -9.39 -27.51
CA GLY A 97 41.70 -10.18 -28.70
C GLY A 97 43.19 -10.50 -28.68
N ALA A 98 43.52 -11.78 -28.83
CA ALA A 98 44.89 -12.26 -28.92
C ALA A 98 45.69 -11.38 -29.90
N GLN A 99 46.59 -10.56 -29.35
CA GLN A 99 47.67 -9.97 -30.10
C GLN A 99 48.36 -11.10 -30.87
N ILE A 100 48.57 -10.87 -32.17
CA ILE A 100 49.31 -11.78 -33.04
C ILE A 100 50.76 -11.80 -32.53
N ASN A 101 51.06 -12.68 -31.58
CA ASN A 101 52.43 -13.05 -31.30
C ASN A 101 52.87 -14.04 -32.39
N LYS A 102 53.55 -13.48 -33.40
CA LYS A 102 54.51 -14.20 -34.25
C LYS A 102 55.67 -14.65 -33.37
N GLN A 103 55.53 -15.72 -32.60
CA GLN A 103 56.70 -16.48 -32.14
C GLN A 103 56.27 -17.92 -31.87
N GLY A 104 57.11 -18.84 -32.34
CA GLY A 104 56.89 -20.27 -32.26
C GLY A 104 56.78 -20.82 -30.84
N ASP A 105 56.39 -22.09 -30.84
CA ASP A 105 56.63 -23.10 -29.82
C ASP A 105 55.82 -23.12 -28.52
N THR A 106 55.09 -24.24 -28.41
CA THR A 106 54.81 -25.01 -27.20
C THR A 106 53.96 -24.37 -26.09
N ALA A 107 52.73 -24.89 -25.99
CA ALA A 107 51.92 -25.06 -24.79
C ALA A 107 52.19 -24.11 -23.61
N LYS A 108 51.36 -23.07 -23.46
CA LYS A 108 50.97 -22.59 -22.12
C LYS A 108 49.45 -22.40 -22.03
N SER A 109 48.73 -23.53 -22.08
CA SER A 109 47.29 -23.64 -21.75
C SER A 109 46.93 -22.81 -20.50
N LYS A 110 47.81 -22.76 -19.49
CA LYS A 110 47.63 -21.95 -18.26
C LYS A 110 47.51 -20.44 -18.51
N LYS A 111 48.22 -19.85 -19.49
CA LYS A 111 48.15 -18.40 -19.78
C LYS A 111 46.84 -18.02 -20.47
N GLN A 112 46.41 -18.84 -21.43
CA GLN A 112 45.14 -18.66 -22.14
C GLN A 112 43.94 -18.85 -21.18
N LEU A 113 43.96 -19.90 -20.36
CA LEU A 113 42.95 -20.10 -19.31
C LEU A 113 42.89 -18.92 -18.35
N LYS A 114 44.04 -18.44 -17.85
CA LYS A 114 44.09 -17.29 -16.94
C LYS A 114 43.50 -16.03 -17.59
N GLN A 115 43.78 -15.79 -18.86
CA GLN A 115 43.27 -14.60 -19.56
C GLN A 115 41.76 -14.64 -19.78
N ILE A 116 41.21 -15.78 -20.21
CA ILE A 116 39.76 -15.98 -20.39
C ILE A 116 39.04 -15.92 -19.04
N LEU A 117 39.62 -16.54 -18.01
CA LEU A 117 39.06 -16.55 -16.67
C LEU A 117 39.04 -15.15 -16.05
N ILE A 118 40.09 -14.35 -16.19
CA ILE A 118 40.12 -12.96 -15.70
C ILE A 118 39.05 -12.11 -16.41
N GLY A 119 38.90 -12.26 -17.73
CA GLY A 119 37.87 -11.55 -18.49
C GLY A 119 36.45 -11.88 -18.01
N GLY A 120 36.14 -13.18 -17.87
CA GLY A 120 34.85 -13.64 -17.35
C GLY A 120 34.61 -13.26 -15.89
N LEU A 121 35.63 -13.38 -15.04
CA LEU A 121 35.54 -13.04 -13.62
C LEU A 121 35.31 -11.54 -13.40
N THR A 122 35.92 -10.68 -14.21
CA THR A 122 35.70 -9.22 -14.11
C THR A 122 34.24 -8.86 -14.37
N ARG A 123 33.60 -9.48 -15.37
CA ARG A 123 32.17 -9.25 -15.66
C ARG A 123 31.25 -9.85 -14.62
N TRP A 124 31.62 -11.01 -14.09
CA TRP A 124 30.93 -11.61 -12.96
C TRP A 124 31.01 -10.73 -11.71
N LEU A 125 32.15 -10.10 -11.42
CA LEU A 125 32.30 -9.14 -10.32
C LEU A 125 31.40 -7.90 -10.53
N ILE A 126 31.24 -7.43 -11.76
CA ILE A 126 30.30 -6.34 -12.08
C ILE A 126 28.85 -6.78 -11.80
N THR A 127 28.46 -7.99 -12.20
CA THR A 127 27.13 -8.56 -11.85
C THR A 127 26.94 -8.65 -10.34
N LEU A 128 27.94 -9.15 -9.62
CA LEU A 128 27.91 -9.22 -8.16
C LEU A 128 27.74 -7.81 -7.55
N GLY A 129 28.46 -6.82 -8.06
CA GLY A 129 28.34 -5.42 -7.65
C GLY A 129 26.92 -4.87 -7.80
N PHE A 130 26.29 -5.06 -8.97
CA PHE A 130 24.90 -4.64 -9.20
C PHE A 130 23.91 -5.35 -8.28
N CYS A 131 24.10 -6.65 -8.02
CA CYS A 131 23.30 -7.41 -7.05
C CYS A 131 23.47 -6.89 -5.62
N CYS A 132 24.70 -6.58 -5.19
CA CYS A 132 24.96 -5.97 -3.89
C CYS A 132 24.28 -4.60 -3.75
N VAL A 133 24.34 -3.76 -4.79
CA VAL A 133 23.62 -2.48 -4.82
C VAL A 133 22.11 -2.70 -4.68
N TYR A 134 21.55 -3.72 -5.34
CA TYR A 134 20.13 -4.04 -5.26
C TYR A 134 19.70 -4.41 -3.83
N ILE A 135 20.48 -5.25 -3.14
CA ILE A 135 20.24 -5.63 -1.74
C ILE A 135 20.37 -4.43 -0.81
N LEU A 136 21.40 -3.60 -1.01
CA LEU A 136 21.67 -2.43 -0.18
C LEU A 136 20.52 -1.41 -0.28
N VAL A 137 20.06 -1.11 -1.50
CA VAL A 137 18.93 -0.21 -1.73
C VAL A 137 17.65 -0.77 -1.10
N MET A 138 17.38 -2.08 -1.20
CA MET A 138 16.22 -2.69 -0.54
C MET A 138 16.29 -2.54 0.98
N ASN A 139 17.41 -2.91 1.60
CA ASN A 139 17.57 -2.84 3.05
C ASN A 139 17.48 -1.40 3.59
N LEU A 140 18.06 -0.43 2.89
CA LEU A 140 18.00 0.98 3.29
C LEU A 140 16.59 1.56 3.22
N TRP A 141 15.76 1.13 2.25
CA TRP A 141 14.39 1.62 2.12
C TRP A 141 13.40 0.84 3.01
N GLN A 142 13.68 -0.42 3.34
CA GLN A 142 12.86 -1.18 4.31
C GLN A 142 12.92 -0.59 5.73
N GLN A 143 14.02 0.05 6.11
CA GLN A 143 14.16 0.67 7.43
C GLN A 143 13.43 2.02 7.54
N LYS A 144 12.95 2.59 6.43
CA LYS A 144 12.26 3.88 6.43
C LYS A 144 10.76 3.66 6.53
N SER A 145 10.13 4.25 7.54
CA SER A 145 8.69 4.40 7.66
C SER A 145 8.22 5.70 6.99
N ALA A 146 6.93 5.76 6.66
CA ALA A 146 6.23 6.94 6.14
C ALA A 146 6.96 7.69 5.00
N ILE A 147 7.41 6.95 3.99
CA ILE A 147 8.18 7.46 2.85
C ILE A 147 7.30 8.34 1.95
N SER A 148 7.86 9.43 1.46
CA SER A 148 7.18 10.35 0.54
C SER A 148 7.04 9.82 -0.88
N GLN A 149 6.07 10.35 -1.62
CA GLN A 149 5.87 10.04 -3.04
C GLN A 149 7.11 10.33 -3.91
N ASN A 150 7.89 11.36 -3.56
CA ASN A 150 9.13 11.69 -4.26
C ASN A 150 10.23 10.66 -3.99
N GLN A 151 10.37 10.20 -2.74
CA GLN A 151 11.32 9.16 -2.38
C GLN A 151 10.94 7.80 -2.98
N LYS A 152 9.63 7.51 -3.11
CA LYS A 152 9.12 6.34 -3.84
C LYS A 152 9.51 6.39 -5.31
N ARG A 153 9.36 7.55 -5.97
CA ARG A 153 9.83 7.75 -7.35
C ARG A 153 11.34 7.52 -7.47
N LEU A 154 12.12 8.08 -6.53
CA LEU A 154 13.58 7.91 -6.50
C LEU A 154 13.98 6.44 -6.38
N PHE A 155 13.35 5.69 -5.48
CA PHE A 155 13.57 4.24 -5.36
C PHE A 155 13.30 3.52 -6.68
N ASN A 156 12.13 3.75 -7.29
CA ASN A 156 11.75 3.11 -8.54
C ASN A 156 12.72 3.45 -9.68
N THR A 157 13.22 4.69 -9.75
CA THR A 157 14.23 5.08 -10.73
C THR A 157 15.55 4.34 -10.51
N ILE A 158 16.03 4.26 -9.26
CA ILE A 158 17.30 3.58 -8.93
C ILE A 158 17.20 2.08 -9.23
N THR A 159 16.14 1.41 -8.78
CA THR A 159 15.96 -0.04 -8.95
C THR A 159 15.79 -0.41 -10.42
N THR A 160 15.06 0.40 -11.19
CA THR A 160 14.88 0.23 -12.64
C THR A 160 16.19 0.46 -13.39
N GLY A 161 16.93 1.54 -13.07
CA GLY A 161 18.24 1.81 -13.67
C GLY A 161 19.24 0.69 -13.40
N ASN A 162 19.29 0.19 -12.16
CA ASN A 162 20.13 -0.95 -11.78
C ASN A 162 19.73 -2.23 -12.53
N SER A 163 18.43 -2.47 -12.70
CA SER A 163 17.88 -3.61 -13.45
C SER A 163 18.30 -3.61 -14.92
N ILE A 164 18.23 -2.46 -15.59
CA ILE A 164 18.65 -2.31 -16.99
C ILE A 164 20.16 -2.54 -17.11
N ALA A 165 20.96 -1.93 -16.23
CA ALA A 165 22.42 -2.09 -16.24
C ALA A 165 22.85 -3.54 -16.00
N LEU A 166 22.20 -4.22 -15.04
CA LEU A 166 22.40 -5.65 -14.77
C LEU A 166 22.07 -6.51 -15.99
N GLY A 167 20.93 -6.27 -16.63
CA GLY A 167 20.50 -7.00 -17.83
C GLY A 167 21.47 -6.83 -19.00
N LEU A 168 21.92 -5.59 -19.27
CA LEU A 168 22.91 -5.30 -20.31
C LEU A 168 24.27 -5.95 -20.02
N ASN A 169 24.72 -5.96 -18.76
CA ASN A 169 25.97 -6.61 -18.38
C ASN A 169 25.92 -8.13 -18.59
N ILE A 170 24.80 -8.76 -18.21
CA ILE A 170 24.60 -10.22 -18.40
C ILE A 170 24.57 -10.56 -19.89
N ALA A 171 23.81 -9.82 -20.71
CA ALA A 171 23.74 -10.06 -22.16
C ALA A 171 25.12 -9.92 -22.82
N SER A 172 25.87 -8.87 -22.47
CA SER A 172 27.24 -8.66 -22.96
C SER A 172 28.18 -9.78 -22.52
N ALA A 173 28.10 -10.23 -21.26
CA ALA A 173 28.89 -11.34 -20.75
C ALA A 173 28.61 -12.64 -21.51
N PHE A 174 27.35 -12.96 -21.76
CA PHE A 174 26.96 -14.14 -22.53
C PHE A 174 27.46 -14.09 -23.96
N ASN A 175 27.36 -12.94 -24.64
CA ASN A 175 27.88 -12.75 -26.00
C ASN A 175 29.37 -13.11 -26.10
N GLU A 176 30.17 -12.67 -25.13
CA GLU A 176 31.58 -13.08 -25.10
C GLU A 176 31.80 -14.54 -24.76
N MET A 177 30.98 -15.13 -23.89
CA MET A 177 31.06 -16.56 -23.60
C MET A 177 30.79 -17.40 -24.84
N ALA A 178 29.78 -17.06 -25.66
CA ALA A 178 29.53 -17.74 -26.92
C ALA A 178 30.69 -17.60 -27.92
N LEU A 179 31.26 -16.39 -28.04
CA LEU A 179 32.41 -16.15 -28.92
C LEU A 179 33.62 -16.99 -28.53
N ASN A 180 33.80 -17.30 -27.25
CA ASN A 180 34.85 -18.19 -26.77
C ASN A 180 34.47 -19.68 -26.93
N MET A 181 33.22 -20.05 -26.64
CA MET A 181 32.71 -21.43 -26.77
C MET A 181 32.68 -21.96 -28.21
N ARG A 182 32.73 -21.09 -29.23
CA ARG A 182 32.74 -21.52 -30.64
C ARG A 182 33.89 -22.48 -30.98
N TRP A 183 35.06 -22.30 -30.37
CA TRP A 183 36.26 -23.07 -30.71
C TRP A 183 36.23 -24.50 -30.19
N PRO A 184 35.87 -24.76 -28.91
CA PRO A 184 35.57 -26.10 -28.41
C PRO A 184 34.54 -26.85 -29.26
N VAL A 185 33.48 -26.14 -29.66
CA VAL A 185 32.39 -26.71 -30.46
C VAL A 185 32.92 -27.14 -31.84
N LEU A 186 33.72 -26.30 -32.52
CA LEU A 186 34.35 -26.62 -33.81
C LEU A 186 35.39 -27.75 -33.74
N ALA A 187 36.03 -27.98 -32.59
CA ALA A 187 37.00 -29.07 -32.43
C ALA A 187 36.36 -30.43 -32.10
N SER A 188 35.07 -30.46 -31.74
CA SER A 188 34.43 -31.65 -31.18
C SER A 188 34.04 -32.73 -32.22
N GLY A 189 34.29 -32.53 -33.52
CA GLY A 189 34.07 -33.57 -34.54
C GLY A 189 34.06 -33.06 -35.99
N LYS A 190 33.99 -33.99 -36.96
CA LYS A 190 33.88 -33.68 -38.40
C LYS A 190 32.58 -32.93 -38.68
N ARG A 191 32.66 -31.78 -39.34
CA ARG A 191 31.52 -30.95 -39.75
C ARG A 191 31.52 -30.75 -41.25
N SER A 192 30.35 -30.75 -41.88
CA SER A 192 30.25 -30.46 -43.30
C SER A 192 30.64 -29.00 -43.56
N MET A 193 31.23 -28.71 -44.73
CA MET A 193 31.65 -27.36 -45.10
C MET A 193 30.49 -26.36 -45.15
N VAL A 194 29.28 -26.83 -45.44
CA VAL A 194 28.05 -26.02 -45.39
C VAL A 194 27.71 -25.69 -43.93
N GLU A 195 27.77 -26.65 -43.01
CA GLU A 195 27.57 -26.40 -41.57
C GLU A 195 28.64 -25.47 -40.99
N VAL A 196 29.91 -25.66 -41.35
CA VAL A 196 31.01 -24.81 -40.88
C VAL A 196 30.90 -23.42 -41.47
N ASN A 197 30.60 -23.27 -42.76
CA ASN A 197 30.41 -21.96 -43.37
C ASN A 197 29.19 -21.23 -42.79
N LEU A 198 28.06 -21.93 -42.58
CA LEU A 198 26.90 -21.35 -41.93
C LEU A 198 27.22 -20.95 -40.49
N GLN A 199 27.89 -21.80 -39.71
CA GLN A 199 28.35 -21.45 -38.35
C GLN A 199 29.32 -20.28 -38.34
N LEU A 200 30.24 -20.24 -39.30
CA LEU A 200 31.29 -19.25 -39.33
C LEU A 200 30.78 -17.91 -39.83
N GLU A 201 29.93 -17.87 -40.87
CA GLU A 201 29.20 -16.67 -41.31
C GLU A 201 28.27 -16.15 -40.22
N GLN A 202 27.55 -17.05 -39.55
CA GLN A 202 26.67 -16.74 -38.43
C GLN A 202 27.38 -16.17 -37.21
N ILE A 203 28.63 -16.59 -36.96
CA ILE A 203 29.42 -16.14 -35.82
C ILE A 203 30.32 -14.94 -36.19
N LEU A 204 30.61 -14.72 -37.49
CA LEU A 204 31.30 -13.52 -37.99
C LEU A 204 30.37 -12.31 -38.14
N VAL A 205 29.10 -12.54 -38.50
CA VAL A 205 28.06 -11.52 -38.67
C VAL A 205 27.03 -11.71 -37.56
N ALA A 206 27.42 -11.32 -36.34
CA ALA A 206 26.61 -11.46 -35.14
C ALA A 206 25.46 -10.42 -35.11
N ASP A 207 24.50 -10.54 -36.02
CA ASP A 207 23.29 -9.71 -36.01
C ASP A 207 22.01 -10.41 -36.52
N SER A 208 22.11 -11.53 -37.26
CA SER A 208 20.93 -12.23 -37.80
C SER A 208 20.53 -13.47 -36.98
N MET A 209 19.52 -13.31 -36.11
CA MET A 209 18.84 -14.41 -35.40
C MET A 209 18.16 -15.40 -36.36
N THR A 210 17.77 -14.93 -37.55
CA THR A 210 17.13 -15.69 -38.62
C THR A 210 18.02 -16.82 -39.14
N ASN A 211 19.33 -16.58 -39.20
CA ASN A 211 20.30 -17.57 -39.64
C ASN A 211 20.44 -18.72 -38.63
N LEU A 212 20.06 -18.53 -37.36
CA LEU A 212 20.31 -19.47 -36.24
C LEU A 212 19.25 -20.55 -36.21
N VAL A 213 18.02 -20.15 -36.53
CA VAL A 213 16.91 -21.04 -36.84
C VAL A 213 17.24 -21.88 -38.07
N GLN A 214 17.75 -21.28 -39.15
CA GLN A 214 18.15 -22.03 -40.35
C GLN A 214 19.27 -23.04 -40.08
N PHE A 215 20.26 -22.65 -39.28
CA PHE A 215 21.36 -23.53 -38.86
C PHE A 215 20.87 -24.73 -38.02
N MET A 216 19.86 -24.52 -37.17
CA MET A 216 19.24 -25.58 -36.37
C MET A 216 18.56 -26.64 -37.23
N PHE A 217 17.85 -26.23 -38.28
CA PHE A 217 17.20 -27.15 -39.22
C PHE A 217 18.21 -27.92 -40.09
N ALA A 218 19.37 -27.34 -40.38
CA ALA A 218 20.39 -27.96 -41.24
C ALA A 218 21.26 -29.02 -40.54
N THR A 219 21.44 -28.95 -39.22
CA THR A 219 22.49 -29.73 -38.51
C THR A 219 22.01 -31.09 -37.99
N GLY A 220 20.70 -31.27 -37.75
CA GLY A 220 20.09 -32.56 -37.36
C GLY A 220 20.60 -33.23 -36.06
N ARG A 221 21.50 -32.60 -35.30
CA ARG A 221 22.14 -33.18 -34.11
C ARG A 221 21.56 -32.61 -32.80
N PRO A 222 21.04 -33.46 -31.88
CA PRO A 222 20.27 -32.98 -30.72
C PRO A 222 21.08 -32.12 -29.75
N PHE A 223 22.37 -32.40 -29.54
CA PHE A 223 23.20 -31.64 -28.60
C PHE A 223 23.52 -30.21 -29.08
N VAL A 224 23.76 -30.05 -30.38
CA VAL A 224 24.03 -28.73 -30.99
C VAL A 224 22.72 -27.95 -31.10
N ILE A 225 21.63 -28.63 -31.44
CA ILE A 225 20.28 -28.05 -31.41
C ILE A 225 19.96 -27.56 -30.00
N LEU A 226 20.23 -28.35 -28.95
CA LEU A 226 19.98 -27.95 -27.56
C LEU A 226 20.82 -26.73 -27.14
N ALA A 227 22.09 -26.67 -27.57
CA ALA A 227 22.98 -25.54 -27.28
C ALA A 227 22.57 -24.26 -28.05
N CYS A 228 22.18 -24.39 -29.32
CA CYS A 228 21.67 -23.27 -30.13
C CYS A 228 20.28 -22.81 -29.66
N MET A 229 19.41 -23.74 -29.24
CA MET A 229 18.14 -23.44 -28.60
C MET A 229 18.39 -22.70 -27.28
N ALA A 230 19.28 -23.19 -26.42
CA ALA A 230 19.65 -22.52 -25.16
C ALA A 230 20.22 -21.11 -25.42
N TRP A 231 21.02 -20.94 -26.47
CA TRP A 231 21.56 -19.65 -26.88
C TRP A 231 20.49 -18.66 -27.37
N LEU A 232 19.50 -19.16 -28.13
CA LEU A 232 18.34 -18.39 -28.59
C LEU A 232 17.42 -18.03 -27.43
N PHE A 233 17.14 -18.97 -26.52
CA PHE A 233 16.35 -18.75 -25.31
C PHE A 233 16.96 -17.67 -24.40
N ILE A 234 18.29 -17.48 -24.45
CA ILE A 234 19.00 -16.47 -23.69
C ILE A 234 18.95 -15.07 -24.37
N ASN A 235 18.83 -14.99 -25.71
CA ASN A 235 19.06 -13.74 -26.46
C ASN A 235 17.85 -13.12 -27.18
N LEU A 236 16.88 -13.86 -27.73
CA LEU A 236 15.74 -13.23 -28.43
C LEU A 236 14.47 -14.08 -28.43
N SER A 237 13.38 -13.40 -28.08
CA SER A 237 11.98 -13.77 -28.14
C SER A 237 11.43 -13.96 -29.57
N LEU A 238 10.98 -15.17 -29.91
CA LEU A 238 9.94 -15.56 -30.90
C LEU A 238 10.00 -17.10 -30.91
N THR A 239 8.99 -17.95 -30.69
CA THR A 239 7.56 -17.98 -31.01
C THR A 239 6.94 -19.08 -30.15
N THR A 240 5.79 -18.80 -29.54
CA THR A 240 4.68 -19.73 -29.23
C THR A 240 4.99 -21.23 -29.22
N PHE A 241 5.43 -21.79 -28.10
CA PHE A 241 4.82 -22.98 -27.47
C PHE A 241 5.63 -23.35 -26.22
N THR A 242 4.92 -23.77 -25.17
CA THR A 242 5.42 -24.21 -23.85
C THR A 242 5.93 -23.10 -22.91
N HIS A 243 5.05 -22.72 -21.98
CA HIS A 243 5.37 -22.04 -20.74
C HIS A 243 6.52 -22.78 -20.02
N THR A 244 7.71 -22.17 -19.96
CA THR A 244 8.59 -22.08 -18.78
C THR A 244 9.96 -21.58 -19.22
N THR A 245 10.52 -20.63 -18.48
CA THR A 245 11.91 -20.12 -18.55
C THR A 245 12.21 -18.98 -19.54
N GLN A 246 11.57 -17.84 -19.30
CA GLN A 246 12.26 -16.55 -19.41
C GLN A 246 13.04 -16.35 -18.08
N LEU A 247 14.36 -16.51 -18.02
CA LEU A 247 15.08 -16.50 -16.73
C LEU A 247 15.87 -15.21 -16.47
N ALA A 248 16.50 -14.60 -17.49
CA ALA A 248 17.35 -13.43 -17.26
C ALA A 248 16.55 -12.10 -17.19
N GLN A 249 15.75 -11.78 -18.22
CA GLN A 249 14.97 -10.52 -18.23
C GLN A 249 13.71 -10.60 -17.36
N VAL A 250 13.10 -11.78 -17.25
CA VAL A 250 11.94 -12.01 -16.38
C VAL A 250 12.35 -12.21 -14.93
N GLY A 251 13.52 -12.79 -14.62
CA GLY A 251 14.06 -12.76 -13.26
C GLY A 251 14.21 -11.32 -12.74
N ILE A 252 14.69 -10.41 -13.59
CA ILE A 252 14.82 -8.98 -13.26
C ILE A 252 13.45 -8.30 -13.11
N ALA A 253 12.48 -8.60 -13.99
CA ALA A 253 11.12 -8.09 -13.86
C ALA A 253 10.41 -8.62 -12.59
N ILE A 254 10.64 -9.89 -12.23
CA ILE A 254 10.11 -10.51 -11.01
C ILE A 254 10.75 -9.89 -9.77
N LEU A 255 12.03 -9.51 -9.79
CA LEU A 255 12.65 -8.78 -8.67
C LEU A 255 11.90 -7.47 -8.38
N SER A 256 11.45 -6.74 -9.40
CA SER A 256 10.62 -5.55 -9.20
C SER A 256 9.23 -5.85 -8.64
N LEU A 257 8.73 -7.09 -8.78
CA LEU A 257 7.43 -7.53 -8.24
C LEU A 257 7.54 -8.06 -6.80
N THR A 258 8.73 -8.45 -6.34
CA THR A 258 8.93 -8.95 -4.96
C THR A 258 8.84 -7.86 -3.89
N SER A 259 8.92 -6.60 -4.30
CA SER A 259 8.82 -5.43 -3.43
C SER A 259 7.62 -4.58 -3.82
N SER A 260 6.74 -4.29 -2.86
CA SER A 260 5.60 -3.40 -3.05
C SER A 260 5.64 -2.27 -2.03
N PHE A 261 5.29 -1.06 -2.49
CA PHE A 261 4.98 0.02 -1.56
C PHE A 261 3.53 -0.13 -1.12
N GLU A 262 3.37 -0.36 0.17
CA GLU A 262 2.07 -0.30 0.83
C GLU A 262 1.92 1.03 1.57
N ASN A 263 0.69 1.34 1.97
CA ASN A 263 0.46 2.47 2.85
C ASN A 263 1.06 2.13 4.22
N ASP A 264 1.75 3.09 4.80
CA ASP A 264 2.16 2.98 6.18
C ASP A 264 0.95 3.32 7.06
N LEU A 265 0.47 2.33 7.81
CA LEU A 265 -0.65 2.47 8.75
C LEU A 265 -0.16 2.69 10.19
N ASP A 266 1.16 2.60 10.42
CA ASP A 266 1.78 2.77 11.73
C ASP A 266 2.36 4.19 11.88
N ALA A 267 2.73 4.84 10.78
CA ALA A 267 3.26 6.19 10.76
C ALA A 267 2.71 7.05 9.63
N VAL A 268 2.44 8.33 9.93
CA VAL A 268 2.10 9.34 8.91
C VAL A 268 3.33 10.01 8.35
N GLN A 269 3.22 10.46 7.11
CA GLN A 269 4.19 11.37 6.53
C GLN A 269 3.79 12.80 6.90
N TRP A 270 4.63 13.49 7.66
CA TRP A 270 4.45 14.91 7.94
C TRP A 270 4.80 15.76 6.71
N LYS A 271 3.90 16.67 6.36
CA LYS A 271 4.08 17.62 5.27
C LYS A 271 3.72 19.01 5.76
N SER A 272 4.64 19.96 5.59
CA SER A 272 4.32 21.37 5.80
C SER A 272 3.23 21.80 4.81
N GLY A 273 2.11 22.30 5.33
CA GLY A 273 0.92 22.59 4.53
C GLY A 273 -0.30 22.85 5.40
N PHE A 274 -1.49 22.69 4.82
CA PHE A 274 -2.74 22.87 5.55
C PHE A 274 -3.18 21.54 6.18
N ALA A 275 -3.46 21.54 7.47
CA ALA A 275 -4.11 20.45 8.17
C ALA A 275 -5.59 20.80 8.39
N SER A 276 -6.45 19.78 8.40
CA SER A 276 -7.88 19.94 8.63
C SER A 276 -8.22 19.66 10.10
N ILE A 277 -9.00 20.55 10.71
CA ILE A 277 -9.47 20.46 12.10
C ILE A 277 -10.97 20.78 12.18
N PRO A 278 -11.71 20.23 13.16
CA PRO A 278 -13.11 20.59 13.36
C PRO A 278 -13.26 22.02 13.88
N ILE A 279 -14.32 22.70 13.45
CA ILE A 279 -14.73 24.00 14.00
C ILE A 279 -15.48 23.76 15.31
N LEU A 280 -15.02 24.41 16.39
CA LEU A 280 -15.54 24.23 17.76
C LEU A 280 -16.13 25.52 18.34
N ASP A 281 -16.78 26.33 17.51
CA ASP A 281 -17.48 27.55 17.95
C ASP A 281 -18.93 27.27 18.41
N HIS A 282 -19.60 26.34 17.73
CA HIS A 282 -20.99 25.95 17.94
C HIS A 282 -21.19 24.45 17.74
N PHE A 283 -22.29 23.93 18.25
CA PHE A 283 -22.77 22.58 17.88
C PHE A 283 -23.59 22.65 16.59
N TYR A 284 -23.07 22.12 15.49
CA TYR A 284 -23.72 22.26 14.18
C TYR A 284 -24.80 21.18 13.95
N PRO A 285 -26.05 21.57 13.63
CA PRO A 285 -27.08 20.60 13.29
C PRO A 285 -26.80 19.94 11.93
N GLN A 286 -26.89 18.62 11.88
CA GLN A 286 -26.62 17.78 10.70
C GLN A 286 -27.73 17.82 9.63
N SER A 287 -28.59 18.84 9.65
CA SER A 287 -29.63 19.01 8.64
C SER A 287 -29.06 19.60 7.35
N ASN A 288 -29.82 19.55 6.25
CA ASN A 288 -29.43 20.17 4.96
C ASN A 288 -29.21 21.71 5.03
N MET A 289 -29.36 22.34 6.21
CA MET A 289 -29.14 23.77 6.47
C MET A 289 -27.90 24.03 7.34
N VAL A 290 -26.79 23.34 7.08
CA VAL A 290 -25.51 23.39 7.84
C VAL A 290 -24.97 24.83 8.05
N PHE A 291 -25.41 25.82 7.26
CA PHE A 291 -24.96 27.21 7.32
C PHE A 291 -25.99 28.21 7.88
N ALA A 292 -27.17 27.77 8.30
CA ALA A 292 -28.08 28.64 9.04
C ALA A 292 -27.58 28.77 10.48
N LYS A 293 -27.61 29.98 11.08
CA LYS A 293 -27.29 30.17 12.51
C LYS A 293 -28.16 29.22 13.32
N ALA A 294 -27.54 28.17 13.88
CA ALA A 294 -28.21 27.22 14.76
C ALA A 294 -28.81 28.00 15.94
N SER A 295 -30.06 27.72 16.29
CA SER A 295 -30.61 28.31 17.50
C SER A 295 -29.93 27.68 18.72
N TYR A 296 -29.89 28.41 19.83
CA TYR A 296 -29.36 27.88 21.10
C TYR A 296 -30.00 26.53 21.49
N ARG A 297 -31.27 26.31 21.13
CA ARG A 297 -31.98 25.05 21.38
C ARG A 297 -31.49 23.91 20.49
N ASP A 298 -31.18 24.21 19.23
CA ASP A 298 -30.64 23.23 18.30
C ASP A 298 -29.24 22.79 18.75
N GLU A 299 -28.42 23.73 19.22
CA GLU A 299 -27.10 23.42 19.79
C GLU A 299 -27.21 22.52 21.03
N GLN A 300 -28.16 22.79 21.93
CA GLN A 300 -28.43 21.94 23.10
C GLN A 300 -28.83 20.52 22.68
N TYR A 301 -29.72 20.39 21.71
CA TYR A 301 -30.14 19.08 21.20
C TYR A 301 -28.99 18.33 20.50
N MET A 302 -28.14 19.03 19.75
CA MET A 302 -26.96 18.42 19.13
C MET A 302 -25.91 17.96 20.15
N ALA A 303 -25.61 18.80 21.16
CA ALA A 303 -24.73 18.42 22.25
C ALA A 303 -25.24 17.18 22.99
N HIS A 304 -26.55 17.09 23.22
CA HIS A 304 -27.19 15.91 23.79
C HIS A 304 -26.97 14.66 22.94
N MET A 305 -27.25 14.76 21.64
CA MET A 305 -27.08 13.65 20.70
C MET A 305 -25.62 13.19 20.65
N TYR A 306 -24.65 14.10 20.59
CA TYR A 306 -23.23 13.76 20.64
C TYR A 306 -22.81 13.14 21.96
N GLY A 307 -23.26 13.68 23.09
CA GLY A 307 -23.01 13.09 24.41
C GLY A 307 -23.57 11.67 24.54
N SER A 308 -24.73 11.41 23.94
CA SER A 308 -25.36 10.07 23.94
C SER A 308 -24.50 8.99 23.27
N PHE A 309 -23.60 9.38 22.36
CA PHE A 309 -22.66 8.49 21.70
C PHE A 309 -21.41 8.17 22.53
N GLY A 310 -21.25 8.72 23.74
CA GLY A 310 -20.00 8.62 24.52
C GLY A 310 -19.37 7.23 24.60
N PHE A 311 -20.16 6.17 24.87
CA PHE A 311 -19.62 4.80 24.89
C PHE A 311 -19.24 4.22 23.52
N ASN A 312 -19.79 4.76 22.42
CA ASN A 312 -19.40 4.38 21.05
C ASN A 312 -18.07 5.02 20.63
N TYR A 313 -17.64 6.08 21.32
CA TYR A 313 -16.33 6.70 21.08
C TYR A 313 -15.17 5.98 21.75
N GLY A 314 -15.44 4.92 22.51
CA GLY A 314 -14.45 4.22 23.34
C GLY A 314 -14.09 5.04 24.59
N VAL A 315 -14.14 4.39 25.73
CA VAL A 315 -13.82 4.99 27.05
C VAL A 315 -12.77 4.12 27.72
N GLU A 316 -11.59 4.69 27.96
CA GLU A 316 -10.46 4.02 28.58
C GLU A 316 -9.90 4.81 29.77
N LEU A 317 -8.89 4.27 30.45
CA LEU A 317 -8.21 4.96 31.54
C LEU A 317 -7.10 5.86 30.99
N VAL A 318 -6.78 6.95 31.68
CA VAL A 318 -5.73 7.90 31.25
C VAL A 318 -4.36 7.23 31.00
N ASP A 319 -4.04 6.13 31.67
CA ASP A 319 -2.79 5.38 31.47
C ASP A 319 -2.62 4.77 30.06
N SER A 320 -3.71 4.54 29.32
CA SER A 320 -3.67 3.97 27.96
C SER A 320 -3.71 5.03 26.85
N GLN A 321 -3.50 6.30 27.19
CA GLN A 321 -3.50 7.39 26.21
C GLN A 321 -2.48 7.19 25.10
N PRO A 322 -2.85 7.46 23.84
CA PRO A 322 -1.94 7.38 22.71
C PRO A 322 -0.94 8.54 22.76
N ASN A 323 0.31 8.24 22.36
CA ASN A 323 1.30 9.29 22.14
C ASN A 323 0.88 10.18 20.97
N ALA A 324 1.22 11.47 21.05
CA ALA A 324 1.02 12.40 19.94
C ALA A 324 1.72 11.88 18.66
N GLY A 325 1.02 11.99 17.53
CA GLY A 325 1.45 11.50 16.22
C GLY A 325 1.03 10.05 15.90
N LYS A 326 0.43 9.30 16.84
CA LYS A 326 -0.18 8.00 16.53
C LYS A 326 -1.37 8.18 15.59
N ILE A 327 -1.48 7.32 14.58
CA ILE A 327 -2.64 7.27 13.67
C ILE A 327 -3.86 6.80 14.45
N TYR A 328 -4.97 7.53 14.26
CA TYR A 328 -6.28 7.17 14.76
C TYR A 328 -6.90 6.05 13.93
N GLN A 329 -7.29 4.98 14.62
CA GLN A 329 -8.09 3.89 14.08
C GLN A 329 -9.54 4.01 14.59
N PRO A 330 -10.55 3.60 13.81
CA PRO A 330 -11.95 3.62 14.26
C PRO A 330 -12.21 2.83 15.55
N GLU A 331 -11.36 1.87 15.87
CA GLU A 331 -11.41 1.07 17.10
C GLU A 331 -10.70 1.73 18.29
N ASP A 332 -9.91 2.79 18.08
CA ASP A 332 -9.25 3.52 19.17
C ASP A 332 -10.27 4.33 19.98
N SER A 333 -10.06 4.37 21.30
CA SER A 333 -10.83 5.23 22.20
C SER A 333 -10.50 6.72 21.99
N LEU A 334 -11.52 7.57 22.16
CA LEU A 334 -11.39 9.04 22.09
C LEU A 334 -11.54 9.69 23.46
N ILE A 335 -12.04 8.97 24.47
CA ILE A 335 -12.30 9.48 25.81
C ILE A 335 -11.47 8.69 26.81
N TRP A 336 -10.75 9.40 27.67
CA TRP A 336 -9.99 8.82 28.77
C TRP A 336 -10.48 9.35 30.11
N VAL A 337 -10.66 8.47 31.09
CA VAL A 337 -11.18 8.83 32.42
C VAL A 337 -10.17 8.52 33.51
N ASP A 338 -10.11 9.42 34.49
CA ASP A 338 -9.40 9.23 35.74
C ASP A 338 -10.40 9.27 36.89
N LYS A 339 -10.50 8.14 37.59
CA LYS A 339 -11.43 7.96 38.72
C LYS A 339 -10.87 8.51 40.02
N GLU A 340 -9.55 8.63 40.15
CA GLU A 340 -8.92 9.13 41.38
C GLU A 340 -8.98 10.66 41.44
N ASN A 341 -8.83 11.30 40.27
CA ASN A 341 -8.82 12.76 40.14
C ASN A 341 -10.14 13.34 39.60
N ASN A 342 -11.19 12.52 39.48
CA ASN A 342 -12.54 12.94 39.06
C ASN A 342 -12.58 13.76 37.76
N TYR A 343 -11.90 13.29 36.71
CA TYR A 343 -11.94 13.93 35.41
C TYR A 343 -12.06 12.97 34.22
N ALA A 344 -12.56 13.50 33.11
CA ALA A 344 -12.60 12.85 31.81
C ALA A 344 -11.94 13.75 30.77
N GLU A 345 -11.23 13.19 29.80
CA GLU A 345 -10.38 13.92 28.87
C GLU A 345 -10.61 13.46 27.42
N PHE A 346 -10.48 14.41 26.50
CA PHE A 346 -10.50 14.20 25.06
C PHE A 346 -9.26 14.83 24.42
N ILE A 347 -8.67 14.10 23.47
CA ILE A 347 -7.48 14.53 22.71
C ILE A 347 -7.92 14.90 21.29
N PHE A 348 -7.56 16.10 20.84
CA PHE A 348 -7.89 16.56 19.49
C PHE A 348 -7.05 15.84 18.43
N LEU A 349 -7.64 15.65 17.27
CA LEU A 349 -6.99 15.03 16.12
C LEU A 349 -6.79 16.03 14.98
N ASP A 350 -5.69 15.86 14.28
CA ASP A 350 -5.45 16.53 13.00
C ASP A 350 -5.67 15.58 11.85
N SER A 351 -6.32 16.06 10.80
CA SER A 351 -6.59 15.30 9.59
C SER A 351 -5.84 15.86 8.38
N PRO A 352 -5.64 15.04 7.33
CA PRO A 352 -5.04 15.53 6.08
C PRO A 352 -5.84 16.67 5.45
N GLU A 353 -5.16 17.47 4.62
CA GLU A 353 -5.77 18.61 3.91
C GLU A 353 -7.05 18.20 3.16
N GLY A 354 -8.15 18.92 3.41
CA GLY A 354 -9.43 18.70 2.72
C GLY A 354 -10.27 17.58 3.32
N ALA A 355 -9.86 16.97 4.44
CA ALA A 355 -10.71 16.07 5.19
C ALA A 355 -11.97 16.79 5.69
N GLN A 356 -13.12 16.10 5.58
CA GLN A 356 -14.43 16.55 6.07
C GLN A 356 -14.89 15.77 7.31
N MET A 357 -14.16 14.72 7.67
CA MET A 357 -14.39 13.84 8.80
C MET A 357 -13.06 13.19 9.19
N LEU A 358 -13.01 12.63 10.40
CA LEU A 358 -11.86 11.82 10.83
C LEU A 358 -11.70 10.58 9.92
N GLY A 359 -10.48 10.26 9.52
CA GLY A 359 -10.19 9.19 8.57
C GLY A 359 -8.86 8.49 8.81
N SER A 360 -8.46 7.63 7.87
CA SER A 360 -7.35 6.66 8.01
C SER A 360 -5.93 7.24 8.17
N PHE A 361 -5.79 8.56 8.20
CA PHE A 361 -4.54 9.27 8.46
C PHE A 361 -4.74 10.47 9.40
N SER A 362 -5.84 10.49 10.14
CA SER A 362 -5.98 11.38 11.28
C SER A 362 -5.00 10.95 12.37
N VAL A 363 -4.43 11.92 13.09
CA VAL A 363 -3.43 11.65 14.14
C VAL A 363 -3.79 12.35 15.44
N PHE A 364 -3.48 11.71 16.55
CA PHE A 364 -3.61 12.31 17.87
C PHE A 364 -2.61 13.46 18.03
N THR A 365 -3.07 14.60 18.54
CA THR A 365 -2.23 15.76 18.82
C THR A 365 -1.93 15.89 20.31
N GLU A 366 -1.08 16.84 20.70
CA GLU A 366 -0.85 17.15 22.11
C GLU A 366 -1.99 17.98 22.75
N ARG A 367 -2.88 18.52 21.91
CA ARG A 367 -4.00 19.36 22.35
C ARG A 367 -5.07 18.48 22.99
N ARG A 368 -5.45 18.83 24.21
CA ARG A 368 -6.43 18.08 25.00
C ARG A 368 -7.34 19.01 25.78
N VAL A 369 -8.52 18.52 26.13
CA VAL A 369 -9.47 19.23 26.99
C VAL A 369 -10.07 18.24 27.98
N ASN A 370 -10.25 18.68 29.22
CA ASN A 370 -10.79 17.86 30.28
C ASN A 370 -12.10 18.42 30.84
N VAL A 371 -12.95 17.52 31.34
CA VAL A 371 -14.12 17.81 32.16
C VAL A 371 -13.83 17.30 33.56
N THR A 372 -14.02 18.16 34.55
CA THR A 372 -13.95 17.82 35.98
C THR A 372 -15.35 17.82 36.57
N TYR A 373 -15.58 16.97 37.56
CA TYR A 373 -16.89 16.86 38.22
C TYR A 373 -16.73 16.73 39.73
N GLU A 374 -17.66 17.34 40.45
CA GLU A 374 -17.77 17.26 41.92
C GLU A 374 -19.23 17.09 42.28
N CYS A 375 -19.58 16.05 43.03
CA CYS A 375 -20.96 15.66 43.27
C CYS A 375 -21.26 15.51 44.77
N GLU A 376 -22.45 15.97 45.16
CA GLU A 376 -23.07 15.73 46.46
C GLU A 376 -24.22 14.73 46.30
N THR A 377 -24.42 13.88 47.32
CA THR A 377 -25.45 12.83 47.33
C THR A 377 -26.39 13.02 48.51
N HIS A 378 -27.69 12.84 48.27
CA HIS A 378 -28.76 13.05 49.23
C HIS A 378 -29.75 11.88 49.17
N ARG A 379 -30.25 11.45 50.33
CA ARG A 379 -31.31 10.44 50.40
C ARG A 379 -32.67 11.07 50.11
N VAL A 380 -33.53 10.32 49.42
CA VAL A 380 -34.92 10.72 49.17
C VAL A 380 -35.83 10.06 50.21
N THR A 381 -36.52 10.86 51.02
CA THR A 381 -37.34 10.36 52.13
C THR A 381 -38.79 10.08 51.75
N THR A 382 -39.29 10.71 50.68
CA THR A 382 -40.68 10.56 50.22
C THR A 382 -40.74 10.68 48.70
N GLY A 383 -41.56 9.84 48.04
CA GLY A 383 -41.76 9.86 46.58
C GLY A 383 -40.63 9.27 45.73
N GLY A 384 -39.68 8.56 46.34
CA GLY A 384 -38.49 8.04 45.66
C GLY A 384 -38.73 6.87 44.69
N ASP A 385 -39.93 6.28 44.70
CA ASP A 385 -40.33 5.20 43.79
C ASP A 385 -40.51 5.66 42.33
N GLY A 386 -40.53 6.97 42.08
CA GLY A 386 -40.71 7.56 40.76
C GLY A 386 -42.14 7.46 40.24
N THR A 387 -43.14 7.28 41.11
CA THR A 387 -44.56 7.27 40.74
C THR A 387 -45.26 8.61 40.98
N VAL A 388 -44.70 9.43 41.86
CA VAL A 388 -45.24 10.75 42.22
C VAL A 388 -44.29 11.89 41.81
N PRO A 389 -44.83 13.04 41.36
CA PRO A 389 -44.00 14.14 40.86
C PRO A 389 -43.35 14.97 41.97
N MET A 390 -43.78 14.81 43.21
CA MET A 390 -43.23 15.54 44.35
C MET A 390 -42.39 14.58 45.19
N ILE A 391 -41.11 14.90 45.32
CA ILE A 391 -40.16 14.15 46.14
C ILE A 391 -39.65 15.03 47.27
N THR A 392 -39.41 14.43 48.44
CA THR A 392 -38.78 15.13 49.57
C THR A 392 -37.36 14.62 49.71
N VAL A 393 -36.38 15.53 49.60
CA VAL A 393 -34.96 15.21 49.63
C VAL A 393 -34.33 15.72 50.92
N GLU A 394 -33.57 14.86 51.58
CA GLU A 394 -32.90 15.18 52.84
C GLU A 394 -31.91 16.34 52.67
N GLY A 395 -32.05 17.37 53.49
CA GLY A 395 -31.20 18.57 53.47
C GLY A 395 -31.58 19.63 52.42
N ILE A 396 -32.46 19.32 51.46
CA ILE A 396 -32.89 20.26 50.41
C ILE A 396 -34.37 20.64 50.56
N GLY A 397 -35.23 19.68 50.87
CA GLY A 397 -36.68 19.86 50.96
C GLY A 397 -37.44 19.30 49.75
N ASP A 398 -38.60 19.86 49.47
CA ASP A 398 -39.50 19.34 48.44
C ASP A 398 -39.11 19.78 47.03
N ILE A 399 -38.95 18.82 46.12
CA ILE A 399 -38.59 19.02 44.72
C ILE A 399 -39.72 18.49 43.83
N THR A 400 -40.15 19.31 42.87
CA THR A 400 -41.16 18.90 41.86
C THR A 400 -40.48 18.46 40.57
N LEU A 401 -40.61 17.18 40.24
CA LEU A 401 -40.15 16.57 39.01
C LEU A 401 -41.16 16.84 37.88
N SER A 402 -40.63 17.06 36.67
CA SER A 402 -41.46 17.31 35.48
C SER A 402 -41.99 16.04 34.83
N GLN A 403 -41.29 14.93 35.04
CA GLN A 403 -41.67 13.61 34.59
C GLN A 403 -41.22 12.59 35.63
N THR A 404 -42.07 11.61 35.87
CA THR A 404 -41.86 10.55 36.86
C THR A 404 -41.87 9.22 36.15
N VAL A 405 -40.75 8.52 36.23
CA VAL A 405 -40.61 7.19 35.66
C VAL A 405 -39.96 6.32 36.73
N ALA A 406 -40.67 5.26 37.12
CA ALA A 406 -40.14 4.26 38.03
C ALA A 406 -38.94 3.56 37.39
N ASP A 407 -38.00 3.13 38.22
CA ASP A 407 -36.83 2.37 37.81
C ASP A 407 -35.98 3.04 36.71
N SER A 408 -35.69 4.33 36.88
CA SER A 408 -34.92 5.12 35.91
C SER A 408 -34.11 6.22 36.60
N THR A 409 -33.18 6.83 35.86
CA THR A 409 -32.45 8.01 36.34
C THR A 409 -32.86 9.22 35.51
N THR A 410 -33.35 10.27 36.17
CA THR A 410 -33.75 11.52 35.54
C THR A 410 -32.70 12.58 35.83
N PHE A 411 -32.05 13.09 34.79
CA PHE A 411 -31.14 14.23 34.87
C PHE A 411 -31.92 15.51 34.59
N LEU A 412 -31.66 16.55 35.36
CA LEU A 412 -32.32 17.83 35.20
C LEU A 412 -31.39 19.00 35.50
N THR A 413 -31.71 20.14 34.91
CA THR A 413 -30.96 21.37 35.10
C THR A 413 -31.89 22.58 35.01
N LYS A 414 -31.64 23.57 35.86
CA LYS A 414 -32.47 24.77 36.00
C LYS A 414 -32.04 25.84 35.00
N GLU A 415 -32.87 26.86 34.78
CA GLU A 415 -32.51 27.93 33.84
C GLU A 415 -31.23 28.69 34.21
N LYS A 416 -31.00 28.89 35.52
CA LYS A 416 -29.76 29.44 36.08
C LYS A 416 -28.90 28.32 36.68
N HIS A 417 -28.35 27.47 35.83
CA HIS A 417 -27.50 26.35 36.24
C HIS A 417 -26.01 26.66 36.23
N MET A 418 -25.59 27.91 36.14
CA MET A 418 -24.16 28.24 36.13
C MET A 418 -23.59 28.24 37.54
N CYS A 419 -22.37 27.74 37.70
CA CYS A 419 -21.64 27.85 38.97
C CYS A 419 -21.25 29.32 39.21
N ALA A 420 -21.21 29.74 40.48
CA ALA A 420 -21.12 31.16 40.86
C ALA A 420 -19.94 31.92 40.23
N ASN A 421 -18.78 31.27 40.07
CA ASN A 421 -17.53 31.92 39.62
C ASN A 421 -16.98 31.38 38.29
N ASN A 422 -17.66 30.44 37.63
CA ASN A 422 -17.14 29.79 36.43
C ASN A 422 -18.22 29.63 35.36
N ARG A 423 -18.04 30.33 34.23
CA ARG A 423 -18.96 30.33 33.08
C ARG A 423 -18.97 29.01 32.29
N ARG A 424 -17.95 28.18 32.49
CA ARG A 424 -17.78 26.85 31.87
C ARG A 424 -18.24 25.72 32.79
N CYS A 425 -18.82 26.06 33.94
CA CYS A 425 -19.31 25.13 34.95
C CYS A 425 -20.83 25.19 35.02
N SER A 426 -21.44 24.01 35.01
CA SER A 426 -22.88 23.80 35.08
C SER A 426 -23.26 22.91 36.25
N ILE A 427 -24.38 23.23 36.89
CA ILE A 427 -25.02 22.44 37.94
C ILE A 427 -26.03 21.51 37.28
N VAL A 428 -25.78 20.21 37.41
CA VAL A 428 -26.65 19.14 36.91
C VAL A 428 -27.15 18.33 38.11
N GLU A 429 -28.45 18.22 38.21
CA GLU A 429 -29.13 17.46 39.25
C GLU A 429 -29.56 16.11 38.67
N ALA A 430 -29.51 15.05 39.46
CA ALA A 430 -29.98 13.73 39.03
C ALA A 430 -30.84 13.07 40.12
N PHE A 431 -31.93 12.45 39.69
CA PHE A 431 -32.81 11.67 40.55
C PHE A 431 -32.81 10.21 40.09
N GLU A 432 -32.33 9.32 40.95
CA GLU A 432 -32.32 7.87 40.76
C GLU A 432 -33.55 7.27 41.43
N SER A 433 -34.55 6.87 40.64
CA SER A 433 -35.78 6.29 41.16
C SER A 433 -35.63 4.80 41.46
N SER A 434 -36.04 4.41 42.66
CA SER A 434 -35.94 3.05 43.15
C SER A 434 -36.98 2.83 44.25
N SER A 435 -37.60 1.66 44.25
CA SER A 435 -38.52 1.25 45.32
C SER A 435 -37.83 0.91 46.64
N THR A 436 -36.52 0.64 46.62
CA THR A 436 -35.74 0.28 47.81
C THR A 436 -34.89 1.44 48.30
N ASP A 437 -34.02 1.97 47.43
CA ASP A 437 -32.99 2.94 47.78
C ASP A 437 -32.96 4.08 46.75
N PRO A 438 -33.82 5.09 46.90
CA PRO A 438 -33.85 6.25 46.01
C PRO A 438 -32.82 7.31 46.41
N TRP A 439 -32.14 7.89 45.42
CA TRP A 439 -31.04 8.85 45.62
C TRP A 439 -31.23 10.10 44.77
N TYR A 440 -30.70 11.20 45.29
CA TYR A 440 -30.69 12.49 44.61
C TYR A 440 -29.27 13.07 44.63
N TYR A 441 -28.82 13.58 43.48
CA TYR A 441 -27.45 14.04 43.29
C TYR A 441 -27.44 15.48 42.79
N ILE A 442 -26.48 16.26 43.27
CA ILE A 442 -26.18 17.60 42.76
C ILE A 442 -24.71 17.61 42.35
N CYS A 443 -24.45 17.82 41.06
CA CYS A 443 -23.11 17.78 40.52
C CYS A 443 -22.72 19.10 39.85
N ASN A 444 -21.53 19.59 40.19
CA ASN A 444 -20.85 20.66 39.49
C ASN A 444 -19.97 20.04 38.40
N VAL A 445 -20.31 20.28 37.13
CA VAL A 445 -19.58 19.75 35.98
C VAL A 445 -18.91 20.91 35.26
N THR A 446 -17.58 20.87 35.15
CA THR A 446 -16.77 21.96 34.59
C THR A 446 -15.96 21.51 33.40
N LEU A 447 -16.11 22.18 32.26
CA LEU A 447 -15.22 22.00 31.10
C LEU A 447 -14.00 22.94 31.21
N GLY A 448 -12.81 22.35 31.21
CA GLY A 448 -11.54 23.07 31.21
C GLY A 448 -11.32 23.88 29.92
N VAL A 449 -10.22 24.63 29.91
CA VAL A 449 -9.69 25.25 28.69
C VAL A 449 -8.85 24.22 27.92
N THR A 450 -8.77 24.38 26.61
CA THR A 450 -7.90 23.55 25.78
C THR A 450 -6.44 23.73 26.20
N GLN A 451 -5.78 22.63 26.53
CA GLN A 451 -4.38 22.58 26.94
C GLN A 451 -3.50 22.35 25.70
N ASN A 452 -2.24 22.81 25.75
CA ASN A 452 -1.26 22.66 24.67
C ASN A 452 -1.70 23.24 23.30
N ASP A 453 -2.53 24.28 23.31
CA ASP A 453 -3.04 24.94 22.10
C ASP A 453 -2.63 26.43 22.04
N GLY A 454 -1.33 26.67 21.78
CA GLY A 454 -0.78 28.04 21.76
C GLY A 454 -1.34 28.93 20.65
N GLU A 455 -1.81 28.33 19.55
CA GLU A 455 -2.39 29.02 18.39
C GLU A 455 -3.92 29.15 18.46
N LYS A 456 -4.56 28.61 19.51
CA LYS A 456 -6.01 28.62 19.73
C LYS A 456 -6.80 27.96 18.59
N LEU A 457 -6.25 26.91 18.02
CA LEU A 457 -6.84 26.18 16.89
C LEU A 457 -8.08 25.38 17.32
N SER A 458 -8.10 24.89 18.55
CA SER A 458 -9.17 24.09 19.15
C SER A 458 -9.75 24.80 20.38
N GLU A 459 -9.85 26.14 20.33
CA GLU A 459 -10.44 26.95 21.39
C GLU A 459 -11.97 26.73 21.43
N ILE A 460 -12.46 26.26 22.58
CA ILE A 460 -13.89 26.07 22.83
C ILE A 460 -14.43 27.29 23.58
N PRO A 461 -15.41 28.04 23.04
CA PRO A 461 -15.97 29.21 23.70
C PRO A 461 -16.83 28.81 24.91
N ASP A 462 -16.97 29.72 25.87
CA ASP A 462 -17.70 29.48 27.12
C ASP A 462 -19.17 29.08 26.91
N ASN A 463 -19.80 29.58 25.84
CA ASN A 463 -21.18 29.20 25.51
C ASN A 463 -21.29 27.71 25.14
N MET A 464 -20.40 27.22 24.28
CA MET A 464 -20.35 25.81 23.88
C MET A 464 -19.98 24.93 25.07
N ALA A 465 -19.04 25.37 25.91
CA ALA A 465 -18.67 24.69 27.15
C ALA A 465 -19.85 24.53 28.12
N ARG A 466 -20.66 25.57 28.29
CA ARG A 466 -21.87 25.54 29.11
C ARG A 466 -22.91 24.57 28.57
N ILE A 467 -23.11 24.54 27.25
CA ILE A 467 -24.03 23.59 26.62
C ILE A 467 -23.53 22.14 26.82
N ALA A 468 -22.23 21.90 26.64
CA ALA A 468 -21.61 20.59 26.78
C ALA A 468 -21.77 20.02 28.20
N THR A 469 -21.48 20.83 29.23
CA THR A 469 -21.50 20.42 30.65
C THR A 469 -22.90 20.10 31.18
N ALA A 470 -23.95 20.61 30.54
CA ALA A 470 -25.34 20.31 30.90
C ALA A 470 -26.05 19.38 29.89
N SER A 471 -25.32 18.85 28.91
CA SER A 471 -25.88 18.14 27.75
C SER A 471 -26.69 16.88 28.12
N ILE A 472 -26.34 16.17 29.19
CA ILE A 472 -27.08 15.00 29.67
C ILE A 472 -28.53 15.31 30.10
N ALA A 473 -28.79 16.54 30.54
CA ALA A 473 -30.11 16.98 30.99
C ALA A 473 -30.84 17.89 29.97
N GLN A 474 -30.13 18.43 28.97
CA GLN A 474 -30.66 19.43 28.04
C GLN A 474 -30.90 18.86 26.65
N VAL A 475 -32.15 18.88 26.20
CA VAL A 475 -32.55 18.46 24.83
C VAL A 475 -33.09 19.63 23.98
N GLY A 476 -32.79 20.87 24.36
CA GLY A 476 -33.27 22.08 23.67
C GLY A 476 -34.68 22.55 24.09
N TYR A 477 -35.35 21.80 24.98
CA TYR A 477 -36.67 22.14 25.51
C TYR A 477 -36.63 22.32 27.03
N LYS A 478 -37.49 23.23 27.52
CA LYS A 478 -37.67 23.55 28.93
C LYS A 478 -39.14 23.47 29.28
N ASN A 479 -39.45 23.06 30.50
CA ASN A 479 -40.80 23.15 31.04
C ASN A 479 -41.19 24.62 31.33
N ARG A 480 -42.42 24.85 31.80
CA ARG A 480 -42.92 26.18 32.18
C ARG A 480 -42.11 26.86 33.29
N ASN A 481 -41.39 26.08 34.08
CA ASN A 481 -40.56 26.54 35.20
C ASN A 481 -39.09 26.75 34.78
N GLY A 482 -38.77 26.66 33.49
CA GLY A 482 -37.41 26.85 32.97
C GLY A 482 -36.46 25.66 33.23
N ILE A 483 -36.99 24.50 33.61
CA ILE A 483 -36.22 23.28 33.88
C ILE A 483 -36.13 22.45 32.59
N SER A 484 -34.91 22.06 32.21
CA SER A 484 -34.66 21.02 31.22
C SER A 484 -34.43 19.70 31.95
N PHE A 485 -34.94 18.61 31.41
CA PHE A 485 -34.76 17.28 31.98
C PHE A 485 -34.73 16.22 30.89
N GLN A 486 -34.05 15.11 31.17
CA GLN A 486 -34.08 13.91 30.37
C GLN A 486 -34.03 12.69 31.29
N THR A 487 -34.86 11.69 30.98
CA THR A 487 -34.90 10.43 31.72
C THR A 487 -34.28 9.30 30.92
N TYR A 488 -33.47 8.49 31.58
CA TYR A 488 -32.81 7.33 31.01
C TYR A 488 -33.23 6.06 31.75
N PRO A 489 -33.67 5.00 31.03
CA PRO A 489 -34.09 3.76 31.65
C PRO A 489 -32.90 3.03 32.28
N ARG A 490 -33.17 2.21 33.31
CA ARG A 490 -32.15 1.47 34.07
C ARG A 490 -31.19 0.63 33.22
N ASP A 491 -31.69 0.04 32.15
CA ASP A 491 -30.88 -0.82 31.27
C ASP A 491 -29.98 -0.04 30.32
N SER A 492 -30.10 1.30 30.29
CA SER A 492 -29.18 2.14 29.53
C SER A 492 -27.91 2.46 30.33
N PRO A 493 -26.77 2.68 29.66
CA PRO A 493 -25.53 3.04 30.32
C PRO A 493 -25.62 4.32 31.18
N TRP A 494 -26.53 5.23 30.80
CA TRP A 494 -26.75 6.52 31.46
C TRP A 494 -27.76 6.46 32.60
N GLY A 495 -28.63 5.44 32.62
CA GLY A 495 -29.73 5.31 33.58
C GLY A 495 -29.52 4.26 34.67
N ARG A 496 -28.37 3.58 34.67
CA ARG A 496 -28.04 2.49 35.62
C ARG A 496 -28.11 2.97 37.07
N LYS A 497 -28.40 2.05 38.00
CA LYS A 497 -28.36 2.35 39.44
C LYS A 497 -26.92 2.60 39.89
N ILE A 498 -26.74 3.66 40.66
CA ILE A 498 -25.44 4.09 41.20
C ILE A 498 -25.44 4.05 42.74
N ASN A 499 -26.61 3.85 43.38
CA ASN A 499 -26.76 3.56 44.81
C ASN A 499 -26.06 4.58 45.74
N GLY A 500 -26.07 5.86 45.36
CA GLY A 500 -25.51 6.95 46.17
C GLY A 500 -24.03 7.24 45.92
N SER A 501 -23.35 6.55 45.00
CA SER A 501 -21.94 6.82 44.68
C SER A 501 -21.77 8.13 43.90
N THR A 502 -21.03 9.07 44.47
CA THR A 502 -20.71 10.38 43.87
C THR A 502 -19.74 10.27 42.69
N ASP A 503 -18.80 9.33 42.75
CA ASP A 503 -17.76 9.17 41.73
C ASP A 503 -18.35 8.60 40.45
N GLU A 504 -19.25 7.61 40.56
CA GLU A 504 -19.86 6.98 39.38
C GLU A 504 -20.87 7.90 38.68
N ILE A 505 -21.69 8.65 39.43
CA ILE A 505 -22.64 9.61 38.82
C ILE A 505 -21.89 10.78 38.20
N GLY A 506 -20.85 11.28 38.87
CA GLY A 506 -19.97 12.32 38.35
C GLY A 506 -19.26 11.88 37.09
N MET A 507 -18.68 10.67 37.08
CA MET A 507 -18.05 10.08 35.90
C MET A 507 -19.04 9.93 34.74
N THR A 508 -20.28 9.52 35.02
CA THR A 508 -21.34 9.40 34.00
C THR A 508 -21.63 10.76 33.35
N MET A 509 -21.80 11.82 34.16
CA MET A 509 -22.00 13.19 33.65
C MET A 509 -20.75 13.74 32.93
N GLY A 510 -19.57 13.42 33.44
CA GLY A 510 -18.28 13.81 32.87
C GLY A 510 -18.04 13.19 31.48
N ILE A 511 -18.27 11.89 31.35
CA ILE A 511 -18.21 11.17 30.06
C ILE A 511 -19.22 11.75 29.09
N TYR A 512 -20.47 11.98 29.52
CA TYR A 512 -21.50 12.55 28.64
C TYR A 512 -21.10 13.95 28.12
N SER A 513 -20.55 14.77 29.02
CA SER A 513 -20.13 16.14 28.70
C SER A 513 -18.94 16.16 27.75
N ILE A 514 -17.89 15.38 28.02
CA ILE A 514 -16.72 15.32 27.14
C ILE A 514 -17.06 14.63 25.81
N ALA A 515 -17.96 13.63 25.80
CA ALA A 515 -18.46 12.99 24.59
C ALA A 515 -19.19 13.97 23.68
N SER A 516 -19.90 14.96 24.24
CA SER A 516 -20.51 16.01 23.42
C SER A 516 -19.45 16.78 22.62
N ILE A 517 -18.31 17.09 23.22
CA ILE A 517 -17.16 17.74 22.56
C ILE A 517 -16.49 16.79 21.56
N ALA A 518 -16.31 15.53 21.91
CA ALA A 518 -15.75 14.52 21.01
C ALA A 518 -16.62 14.35 19.75
N GLY A 519 -17.95 14.32 19.91
CA GLY A 519 -18.87 14.25 18.79
C GLY A 519 -18.88 15.52 17.94
N ALA A 520 -18.77 16.71 18.56
CA ALA A 520 -18.55 17.94 17.83
C ALA A 520 -17.23 17.89 17.02
N ALA A 521 -16.16 17.38 17.60
CA ALA A 521 -14.88 17.21 16.91
C ALA A 521 -14.95 16.22 15.73
N GLN A 522 -15.90 15.29 15.73
CA GLN A 522 -16.06 14.30 14.67
C GLN A 522 -17.05 14.72 13.58
N PHE A 523 -18.11 15.43 13.95
CA PHE A 523 -19.26 15.70 13.08
C PHE A 523 -19.47 17.18 12.72
N ASN A 524 -18.84 18.12 13.44
CA ASN A 524 -18.87 19.52 13.01
C ASN A 524 -18.13 19.69 11.68
N PRO A 525 -18.45 20.77 10.92
CA PRO A 525 -17.67 21.14 9.75
C PRO A 525 -16.18 21.33 10.09
N PHE A 526 -15.33 20.97 9.14
CA PHE A 526 -13.88 21.13 9.27
C PHE A 526 -13.42 22.45 8.65
N THR A 527 -12.47 23.11 9.31
CA THR A 527 -11.67 24.22 8.79
C THR A 527 -10.23 23.76 8.58
N LYS A 528 -9.39 24.64 8.04
CA LYS A 528 -7.98 24.36 7.80
C LYS A 528 -7.08 25.38 8.48
N TYR A 529 -5.95 24.91 9.00
CA TYR A 529 -4.90 25.75 9.55
C TYR A 529 -3.56 25.40 8.90
N PHE A 530 -2.62 26.34 8.88
CA PHE A 530 -1.30 26.12 8.29
C PHE A 530 -0.33 25.59 9.35
N GLY A 531 0.29 24.45 9.10
CA GLY A 531 1.18 23.78 10.05
C GLY A 531 1.81 22.51 9.47
N GLU A 532 2.05 21.54 10.33
CA GLU A 532 2.47 20.19 9.92
C GLU A 532 1.23 19.31 9.71
N ALA A 533 0.87 19.08 8.45
CA ALA A 533 -0.28 18.26 8.13
C ALA A 533 0.12 16.78 8.05
N PRO A 534 -0.66 15.87 8.68
CA PRO A 534 -0.47 14.46 8.47
C PRO A 534 -0.87 14.11 7.03
N SER A 535 -0.08 13.28 6.39
CA SER A 535 -0.35 12.79 5.04
C SER A 535 0.00 11.32 4.91
N GLN A 536 -0.58 10.69 3.89
CA GLN A 536 -0.36 9.27 3.60
C GLN A 536 1.12 9.01 3.29
N GLY A 537 1.76 8.24 4.17
CA GLY A 537 3.10 7.70 3.95
C GLY A 537 3.07 6.33 3.29
N PHE A 538 4.20 5.94 2.69
CA PHE A 538 4.39 4.60 2.14
C PHE A 538 5.49 3.85 2.86
N VAL A 539 5.34 2.54 3.03
CA VAL A 539 6.39 1.67 3.54
C VAL A 539 6.74 0.62 2.48
N LEU A 540 8.03 0.33 2.34
CA LEU A 540 8.48 -0.72 1.43
C LEU A 540 8.31 -2.09 2.12
N LYS A 541 7.31 -2.85 1.70
CA LYS A 541 7.16 -4.25 2.13
C LYS A 541 7.74 -5.19 1.08
N LEU A 542 8.43 -6.20 1.58
CA LEU A 542 9.04 -7.23 0.76
C LEU A 542 8.31 -8.54 1.05
N ASN A 543 7.23 -8.75 0.32
CA ASN A 543 6.24 -9.81 0.57
C ASN A 543 6.87 -11.21 0.56
N HIS A 544 7.95 -11.38 -0.20
CA HIS A 544 8.57 -12.66 -0.47
C HIS A 544 10.10 -12.60 -0.33
N GLN A 545 10.58 -12.38 0.89
CA GLN A 545 12.01 -12.26 1.20
C GLN A 545 12.85 -13.44 0.73
N TYR A 546 12.33 -14.66 0.89
CA TYR A 546 13.02 -15.86 0.42
C TYR A 546 13.20 -15.88 -1.10
N PHE A 547 12.14 -15.60 -1.87
CA PHE A 547 12.21 -15.60 -3.33
C PHE A 547 13.12 -14.49 -3.85
N PHE A 548 13.10 -13.32 -3.21
CA PHE A 548 13.99 -12.22 -3.56
C PHE A 548 15.47 -12.62 -3.48
N TYR A 549 15.91 -13.15 -2.34
CA TYR A 549 17.31 -13.58 -2.19
C TYR A 549 17.66 -14.79 -3.06
N LEU A 550 16.72 -15.72 -3.25
CA LEU A 550 16.90 -16.87 -4.13
C LEU A 550 17.14 -16.46 -5.58
N ILE A 551 16.38 -15.49 -6.10
CA ILE A 551 16.56 -15.00 -7.47
C ILE A 551 17.94 -14.34 -7.64
N ILE A 552 18.35 -13.49 -6.70
CA ILE A 552 19.67 -12.85 -6.74
C ILE A 552 20.78 -13.90 -6.70
N PHE A 553 20.67 -14.89 -5.80
CA PHE A 553 21.64 -15.97 -5.70
C PHE A 553 21.70 -16.80 -6.98
N LEU A 554 20.56 -17.11 -7.61
CA LEU A 554 20.50 -17.85 -8.86
C LEU A 554 21.17 -17.08 -10.00
N ILE A 555 20.93 -15.77 -10.12
CA ILE A 555 21.56 -14.93 -11.15
C ILE A 555 23.08 -14.95 -11.01
N VAL A 556 23.60 -14.68 -9.80
CA VAL A 556 25.05 -14.64 -9.54
C VAL A 556 25.69 -16.02 -9.70
N GLY A 557 25.04 -17.06 -9.16
CA GLY A 557 25.52 -18.44 -9.19
C GLY A 557 25.53 -19.03 -10.60
N PHE A 558 24.46 -18.83 -11.37
CA PHE A 558 24.38 -19.29 -12.76
C PHE A 558 25.42 -18.58 -13.64
N HIS A 559 25.58 -17.26 -13.49
CA HIS A 559 26.61 -16.52 -14.20
C HIS A 559 28.02 -17.05 -13.85
N PHE A 560 28.30 -17.33 -12.58
CA PHE A 560 29.58 -17.89 -12.15
C PHE A 560 29.87 -19.25 -12.80
N VAL A 561 28.90 -20.16 -12.76
CA VAL A 561 29.03 -21.52 -13.32
C VAL A 561 29.28 -21.46 -14.82
N LEU A 562 28.56 -20.59 -15.55
CA LEU A 562 28.79 -20.39 -16.99
C LEU A 562 30.18 -19.83 -17.30
N CYS A 563 30.68 -18.88 -16.49
CA CYS A 563 32.04 -18.37 -16.63
C CYS A 563 33.08 -19.48 -16.48
N ILE A 564 32.95 -20.33 -15.45
CA ILE A 564 33.86 -21.47 -15.22
C ILE A 564 33.77 -22.49 -16.36
N LEU A 565 32.55 -22.88 -16.74
CA LEU A 565 32.33 -23.86 -17.80
C LEU A 565 32.92 -23.39 -19.13
N THR A 566 32.70 -22.12 -19.48
CA THR A 566 33.27 -21.50 -20.67
C THR A 566 34.80 -21.52 -20.63
N ALA A 567 35.40 -21.15 -19.49
CA ALA A 567 36.85 -21.15 -19.34
C ALA A 567 37.44 -22.56 -19.46
N PHE A 568 36.81 -23.56 -18.86
CA PHE A 568 37.25 -24.96 -18.90
C PHE A 568 37.15 -25.55 -20.31
N LEU A 569 36.00 -25.39 -20.97
CA LEU A 569 35.80 -25.88 -22.34
C LEU A 569 36.73 -25.16 -23.31
N SER A 570 36.86 -23.84 -23.21
CA SER A 570 37.73 -23.02 -24.07
C SER A 570 39.22 -23.29 -23.86
N ASN A 571 39.61 -23.90 -22.74
CA ASN A 571 41.00 -24.30 -22.51
C ASN A 571 41.37 -25.62 -23.20
N LYS A 572 40.39 -26.48 -23.56
CA LYS A 572 40.66 -27.72 -24.28
C LYS A 572 41.17 -27.48 -25.71
N VAL A 573 40.94 -26.29 -26.25
CA VAL A 573 41.18 -25.92 -27.64
C VAL A 573 41.86 -24.56 -27.71
N LYS A 574 42.69 -24.31 -28.74
CA LYS A 574 43.25 -22.97 -28.93
C LYS A 574 42.16 -22.03 -29.42
N VAL A 575 41.88 -20.97 -28.67
CA VAL A 575 40.97 -19.90 -29.11
C VAL A 575 41.67 -19.13 -30.22
N GLY A 576 41.09 -19.18 -31.42
CA GLY A 576 41.60 -18.45 -32.58
C GLY A 576 41.29 -16.95 -32.53
N PRO A 577 41.93 -16.16 -33.41
CA PRO A 577 41.78 -14.70 -33.45
C PRO A 577 40.33 -14.26 -33.69
N THR A 578 39.91 -13.18 -33.03
CA THR A 578 38.56 -12.60 -33.15
C THR A 578 38.41 -11.66 -34.34
N GLY A 579 39.51 -11.16 -34.92
CA GLY A 579 39.48 -10.27 -36.08
C GLY A 579 39.24 -11.00 -37.40
N HIS A 580 38.54 -10.34 -38.33
CA HIS A 580 38.18 -10.88 -39.65
C HIS A 580 39.40 -11.36 -40.46
N ILE A 581 40.49 -10.60 -40.42
CA ILE A 581 41.74 -10.92 -41.13
C ILE A 581 42.43 -12.13 -40.49
N GLY A 582 42.42 -12.23 -39.16
CA GLY A 582 43.00 -13.37 -38.45
C GLY A 582 42.22 -14.65 -38.73
N MET A 583 40.89 -14.55 -38.85
CA MET A 583 40.04 -15.69 -39.20
C MET A 583 40.21 -16.10 -40.66
N SER A 584 40.29 -15.16 -41.61
CA SER A 584 40.48 -15.49 -43.04
C SER A 584 41.82 -16.19 -43.29
N ILE A 585 42.89 -15.78 -42.60
CA ILE A 585 44.19 -16.47 -42.64
C ILE A 585 44.07 -17.91 -42.11
N LEU A 586 43.23 -18.14 -41.09
CA LEU A 586 43.03 -19.45 -40.49
C LEU A 586 42.24 -20.39 -41.40
N LEU A 587 41.33 -19.85 -42.21
CA LEU A 587 40.53 -20.57 -43.21
C LEU A 587 41.28 -20.86 -44.51
N LYS A 588 42.37 -20.16 -44.77
CA LYS A 588 43.18 -20.27 -45.99
C LYS A 588 43.47 -21.72 -46.45
N PRO A 589 43.86 -22.67 -45.56
CA PRO A 589 44.13 -24.06 -45.95
C PRO A 589 42.93 -24.81 -46.52
N VAL A 590 41.72 -24.34 -46.22
CA VAL A 590 40.47 -24.88 -46.73
C VAL A 590 40.05 -24.13 -47.98
N THR A 591 40.15 -22.80 -47.99
CA THR A 591 39.68 -21.96 -49.10
C THR A 591 40.55 -22.07 -50.34
N ASP A 592 41.88 -22.26 -50.21
CA ASP A 592 42.79 -22.37 -51.35
C ASP A 592 42.47 -23.57 -52.26
N PRO A 593 42.20 -24.79 -51.73
CA PRO A 593 41.67 -25.90 -52.52
C PRO A 593 40.35 -25.60 -53.25
N LEU A 594 39.41 -24.90 -52.62
CA LEU A 594 38.13 -24.56 -53.27
C LEU A 594 38.24 -23.44 -54.28
N ALA A 595 39.15 -22.49 -54.07
CA ALA A 595 39.44 -21.43 -55.03
C ALA A 595 39.96 -22.04 -56.34
N SER A 596 40.84 -23.04 -56.26
CA SER A 596 41.32 -23.77 -57.45
C SER A 596 40.23 -24.52 -58.22
N ILE A 597 39.14 -24.90 -57.55
CA ILE A 597 37.95 -25.53 -58.17
C ILE A 597 37.01 -24.47 -58.74
N SER A 598 36.95 -23.30 -58.11
CA SER A 598 36.12 -22.15 -58.53
C SER A 598 36.67 -21.42 -59.76
N ASP A 599 37.97 -21.46 -60.01
CA ASP A 599 38.58 -20.88 -61.22
C ASP A 599 38.18 -21.62 -62.51
N GLY A 600 37.53 -22.79 -62.40
CA GLY A 600 36.74 -23.39 -63.46
C GLY A 600 35.26 -23.01 -63.30
N LEU A 601 34.66 -22.40 -64.33
CA LEU A 601 33.29 -21.85 -64.42
C LEU A 601 32.09 -22.80 -64.12
N ASP A 602 32.26 -23.87 -63.34
CA ASP A 602 31.22 -24.85 -63.00
C ASP A 602 30.71 -24.65 -61.55
N GLU A 603 29.75 -23.74 -61.35
CA GLU A 603 29.12 -23.49 -60.04
C GLU A 603 28.56 -24.76 -59.39
N LYS A 604 28.11 -25.73 -60.20
CA LYS A 604 27.56 -27.00 -59.72
C LYS A 604 28.65 -27.86 -59.06
N LYS A 605 29.85 -27.92 -59.66
CA LYS A 605 31.00 -28.65 -59.09
C LYS A 605 31.51 -27.98 -57.83
N LEU A 606 31.46 -26.65 -57.75
CA LEU A 606 31.81 -25.92 -56.54
C LEU A 606 30.81 -26.19 -55.39
N ARG A 607 29.50 -26.22 -55.68
CA ARG A 607 28.47 -26.59 -54.68
C ARG A 607 28.63 -28.03 -54.21
N ASP A 608 28.89 -28.95 -55.12
CA ASP A 608 29.07 -30.37 -54.78
C ASP A 608 30.37 -30.58 -53.97
N ALA A 609 31.46 -29.88 -54.31
CA ALA A 609 32.70 -29.88 -53.54
C ALA A 609 32.50 -29.28 -52.14
N LYS A 610 31.73 -28.19 -52.01
CA LYS A 610 31.37 -27.60 -50.70
C LYS A 610 30.48 -28.53 -49.87
N ARG A 611 29.61 -29.33 -50.50
CA ARG A 611 28.75 -30.28 -49.78
C ARG A 611 29.51 -31.52 -49.31
N ASN A 612 30.49 -31.97 -50.10
CA ASN A 612 31.25 -33.21 -49.83
C ASN A 612 32.56 -32.97 -49.08
N THR A 613 32.90 -31.74 -48.69
CA THR A 613 34.11 -31.48 -47.90
C THR A 613 33.75 -31.42 -46.41
N PHE A 614 34.44 -32.22 -45.59
CA PHE A 614 34.32 -32.15 -44.13
C PHE A 614 35.52 -31.43 -43.52
N ILE A 615 35.31 -30.67 -42.45
CA ILE A 615 36.35 -29.93 -41.76
C ILE A 615 36.39 -30.32 -40.29
N ILE A 616 37.61 -30.43 -39.75
CA ILE A 616 37.89 -30.47 -38.32
C ILE A 616 38.86 -29.35 -37.96
N TYR A 617 38.64 -28.75 -36.78
CA TYR A 617 39.66 -27.95 -36.11
C TYR A 617 40.52 -28.84 -35.20
N GLU A 618 41.72 -29.19 -35.65
CA GLU A 618 42.63 -30.07 -34.91
C GLU A 618 44.03 -29.50 -34.75
N ARG A 619 44.75 -30.04 -33.78
CA ARG A 619 46.15 -29.76 -33.56
C ARG A 619 46.97 -30.53 -34.60
N ASN A 620 47.54 -29.83 -35.57
CA ASN A 620 48.36 -30.44 -36.60
C ASN A 620 49.72 -30.83 -36.01
N MET A 621 49.98 -32.14 -35.92
CA MET A 621 51.22 -32.70 -35.35
C MET A 621 52.43 -32.52 -36.27
N GLU A 622 52.23 -32.39 -37.58
CA GLU A 622 53.31 -32.25 -38.57
C GLU A 622 53.86 -30.81 -38.66
N LYS A 623 53.04 -29.79 -38.36
CA LYS A 623 53.44 -28.37 -38.38
C LYS A 623 53.57 -27.80 -36.96
N GLN A 624 54.59 -28.22 -36.22
CA GLN A 624 54.97 -27.67 -34.90
C GLN A 624 53.82 -27.59 -33.88
N GLY A 625 52.81 -28.48 -33.97
CA GLY A 625 51.68 -28.50 -33.04
C GLY A 625 50.74 -27.29 -33.15
N ARG A 626 50.69 -26.61 -34.31
CA ARG A 626 49.76 -25.49 -34.57
C ARG A 626 48.34 -25.99 -34.83
N TRP A 627 47.35 -25.23 -34.36
CA TRP A 627 45.93 -25.53 -34.56
C TRP A 627 45.44 -24.94 -35.88
N ASN A 628 45.01 -25.79 -36.81
CA ASN A 628 44.61 -25.41 -38.15
C ASN A 628 43.33 -26.19 -38.54
N PHE A 629 42.59 -25.70 -39.54
CA PHE A 629 41.54 -26.50 -40.16
C PHE A 629 42.14 -27.55 -41.08
N ARG A 630 41.65 -28.79 -40.97
CA ARG A 630 41.95 -29.88 -41.91
C ARG A 630 40.68 -30.25 -42.65
N SER A 631 40.75 -30.24 -43.98
CA SER A 631 39.69 -30.74 -44.84
C SER A 631 39.87 -32.24 -45.08
N PHE A 632 38.74 -32.94 -45.14
CA PHE A 632 38.63 -34.32 -45.58
C PHE A 632 37.73 -34.35 -46.80
N PRO A 633 38.13 -35.00 -47.89
CA PRO A 633 37.18 -35.40 -48.92
C PRO A 633 36.20 -36.39 -48.29
N GLY A 634 34.91 -36.11 -48.44
CA GLY A 634 33.80 -36.96 -48.01
C GLY A 634 33.56 -38.14 -48.94
#